data_AF-A0A7X7Y4Q3-F1
#
_entry.id   AF-A0A7X7Y4Q3-F1
#
_cell.length_a   1.000
_cell.length_b   1.000
_cell.length_c   1.000
_cell.angle_alpha   90.00
_cell.angle_beta   90.00
_cell.angle_gamma   90.00
#
_symmetry.space_group_name_H-M   'P 1'
#
loop_
_entity.id
_entity.type
_entity.pdbx_description
1 polymer ?
#
loop_
_entity_poly.entity_id
_entity_poly.type
_entity_poly.pdbx_seq_one_letter_code
_entity_poly.pdbx_strand_id
1 'polypeptide(L)'
;MRKDLLLVAVIVLIGVILFKGTKIQSVEEYYLTHIDDITPESETIKISIRVDAVLEHLDKLPESLRSEKYIPKDGIILEETEYVLRPGDTVFDVLLRATRHHKIPFDYQGSEENRFGSVYIKGINHLYEYDCGPLSGWMYTVNGEFPDEGVSKYKLEDGDVIAIQYTCDLGRDLGHPYDEKEVNP
;
A
#
# COMPACT_ATOMS: atom_id res chain seq x y z
N MET A 1 -34.44 -56.36 0.13
CA MET A 1 -33.67 -55.92 1.33
C MET A 1 -32.20 -55.61 1.04
N ARG A 2 -31.33 -56.57 0.62
CA ARG A 2 -29.88 -56.25 0.39
C ARG A 2 -29.61 -55.30 -0.78
N LYS A 3 -30.38 -55.40 -1.88
CA LYS A 3 -30.23 -54.54 -3.07
C LYS A 3 -30.70 -53.11 -2.81
N ASP A 4 -31.77 -52.96 -2.03
CA ASP A 4 -32.33 -51.67 -1.64
C ASP A 4 -31.38 -50.92 -0.69
N LEU A 5 -30.72 -51.64 0.22
CA LEU A 5 -29.70 -51.09 1.12
C LEU A 5 -28.45 -50.61 0.36
N LEU A 6 -28.01 -51.36 -0.67
CA LEU A 6 -26.90 -50.98 -1.54
C LEU A 6 -27.23 -49.72 -2.36
N LEU A 7 -28.46 -49.61 -2.87
CA LEU A 7 -28.90 -48.44 -3.62
C LEU A 7 -28.90 -47.17 -2.75
N VAL A 8 -29.41 -47.26 -1.52
CA VAL A 8 -29.41 -46.15 -0.56
C VAL A 8 -27.98 -45.73 -0.21
N ALA A 9 -27.06 -46.69 0.00
CA ALA A 9 -25.67 -46.40 0.29
C ALA A 9 -24.98 -45.66 -0.88
N VAL A 10 -25.28 -46.03 -2.13
CA VAL A 10 -24.74 -45.35 -3.33
C VAL A 10 -25.29 -43.92 -3.45
N ILE A 11 -26.58 -43.71 -3.18
CA ILE A 11 -27.18 -42.36 -3.23
C ILE A 11 -26.56 -41.45 -2.15
N VAL A 12 -26.36 -41.96 -0.94
CA VAL A 12 -25.67 -41.22 0.13
C VAL A 12 -24.22 -40.93 -0.25
N LEU A 13 -23.52 -41.89 -0.86
CA LEU A 13 -22.15 -41.68 -1.33
C LEU A 13 -22.07 -40.60 -2.42
N ILE A 14 -22.99 -40.63 -3.39
CA ILE A 14 -23.09 -39.61 -4.45
C ILE A 14 -23.41 -38.24 -3.82
N GLY A 15 -24.33 -38.20 -2.85
CA GLY A 15 -24.62 -36.98 -2.09
C GLY A 15 -23.37 -36.43 -1.41
N VAL A 16 -22.62 -37.27 -0.70
CA VAL A 16 -21.36 -36.86 -0.05
C VAL A 16 -20.30 -36.40 -1.05
N ILE A 17 -20.19 -37.04 -2.22
CA ILE A 17 -19.26 -36.63 -3.29
C ILE A 17 -19.66 -35.26 -3.87
N LEU A 18 -20.95 -35.04 -4.11
CA LEU A 18 -21.46 -33.76 -4.63
C LEU A 18 -21.31 -32.63 -3.62
N PHE A 19 -21.57 -32.90 -2.33
CA PHE A 19 -21.37 -31.93 -1.24
C PHE A 19 -19.89 -31.63 -0.96
N LYS A 20 -18.98 -32.59 -1.20
CA LYS A 20 -17.53 -32.36 -1.04
C LYS A 20 -16.84 -31.78 -2.28
N GLY A 21 -17.42 -31.95 -3.46
CA GLY A 21 -16.82 -31.56 -4.75
C GLY A 21 -17.23 -30.18 -5.25
N THR A 22 -18.28 -29.57 -4.69
CA THR A 22 -18.75 -28.25 -5.11
C THR A 22 -18.35 -27.21 -4.06
N LYS A 23 -17.27 -26.46 -4.31
CA LYS A 23 -16.99 -25.22 -3.57
C LYS A 23 -17.98 -24.16 -4.05
N ILE A 24 -19.21 -24.21 -3.55
CA ILE A 24 -20.22 -23.18 -3.81
C ILE A 24 -19.81 -21.96 -2.97
N GLN A 25 -19.08 -21.03 -3.59
CA GLN A 25 -18.82 -19.72 -3.01
C GLN A 25 -20.11 -18.89 -3.08
N SER A 26 -20.40 -18.12 -2.04
CA SER A 26 -21.47 -17.13 -2.14
C SER A 26 -21.09 -16.06 -3.17
N VAL A 27 -22.08 -15.36 -3.73
CA VAL A 27 -21.84 -14.25 -4.65
C VAL A 27 -20.91 -13.21 -4.01
N GLU A 28 -21.12 -12.93 -2.73
CA GLU A 28 -20.30 -11.99 -1.95
C GLU A 28 -18.87 -12.50 -1.74
N GLU A 29 -18.68 -13.79 -1.44
CA GLU A 29 -17.35 -14.40 -1.31
C GLU A 29 -16.59 -14.39 -2.65
N TYR A 30 -17.28 -14.62 -3.76
CA TYR A 30 -16.70 -14.49 -5.10
C TYR A 30 -16.25 -13.06 -5.40
N TYR A 31 -17.07 -12.05 -5.08
CA TYR A 31 -16.64 -10.65 -5.25
C TYR A 31 -15.47 -10.30 -4.33
N LEU A 32 -15.46 -10.77 -3.08
CA LEU A 32 -14.36 -10.53 -2.14
C LEU A 32 -13.04 -11.16 -2.60
N THR A 33 -13.07 -12.28 -3.33
CA THR A 33 -11.84 -12.90 -3.84
C THR A 33 -11.30 -12.24 -5.11
N HIS A 34 -12.13 -11.47 -5.84
CA HIS A 34 -11.76 -10.79 -7.09
C HIS A 34 -11.88 -9.26 -6.97
N ILE A 35 -11.99 -8.72 -5.75
CA ILE A 35 -12.18 -7.28 -5.50
C ILE A 35 -10.96 -6.43 -5.92
N ASP A 36 -9.81 -7.07 -6.13
CA ASP A 36 -8.58 -6.45 -6.62
C ASP A 36 -8.32 -6.73 -8.11
N ASP A 37 -9.21 -7.48 -8.78
CA ASP A 37 -9.09 -7.72 -10.21
C ASP A 37 -9.58 -6.48 -10.97
N ILE A 38 -8.71 -5.95 -11.83
CA ILE A 38 -9.05 -4.82 -12.71
C ILE A 38 -9.92 -5.33 -13.86
N THR A 39 -11.13 -4.80 -13.97
CA THR A 39 -12.04 -5.01 -15.10
C THR A 39 -12.16 -3.72 -15.94
N PRO A 40 -12.70 -3.77 -17.16
CA PRO A 40 -12.90 -2.58 -17.99
C PRO A 40 -13.77 -1.48 -17.35
N GLU A 41 -14.57 -1.84 -16.34
CA GLU A 41 -15.46 -0.96 -15.59
C GLU A 41 -14.87 -0.52 -14.24
N SER A 42 -13.68 -1.00 -13.87
CA SER A 42 -13.01 -0.62 -12.63
C SER A 42 -12.52 0.82 -12.71
N GLU A 43 -12.80 1.59 -11.66
CA GLU A 43 -12.00 2.75 -11.34
C GLU A 43 -10.64 2.29 -10.84
N THR A 44 -9.59 3.01 -11.21
CA THR A 44 -8.21 2.63 -10.93
C THR A 44 -7.41 3.83 -10.51
N ILE A 45 -6.36 3.56 -9.75
CA ILE A 45 -5.34 4.54 -9.40
C ILE A 45 -3.97 3.92 -9.66
N LYS A 46 -2.92 4.74 -9.57
CA LYS A 46 -1.55 4.27 -9.61
C LYS A 46 -0.79 4.68 -8.38
N ILE A 47 0.09 3.82 -7.89
CA ILE A 47 0.98 4.13 -6.77
C ILE A 47 2.41 3.70 -7.06
N SER A 48 3.36 4.52 -6.65
CA SER A 48 4.79 4.22 -6.65
C SER A 48 5.43 4.54 -5.29
N ILE A 49 6.54 3.88 -4.99
CA ILE A 49 7.34 4.15 -3.78
C ILE A 49 8.80 4.36 -4.20
N ARG A 50 9.34 5.53 -3.89
CA ARG A 50 10.60 6.04 -4.42
C ARG A 50 11.51 6.61 -3.31
N VAL A 51 12.82 6.47 -3.50
CA VAL A 51 13.87 6.99 -2.60
C VAL A 51 14.95 7.76 -3.38
N ASP A 52 14.57 8.45 -4.45
CA ASP A 52 15.51 9.13 -5.35
C ASP A 52 16.43 10.11 -4.61
N ALA A 53 15.87 10.95 -3.71
CA ALA A 53 16.65 11.92 -2.94
C ALA A 53 17.73 11.29 -2.06
N VAL A 54 17.54 10.03 -1.65
CA VAL A 54 18.51 9.30 -0.82
C VAL A 54 19.77 8.95 -1.60
N LEU A 55 19.67 8.77 -2.93
CA LEU A 55 20.81 8.39 -3.78
C LEU A 55 21.91 9.45 -3.78
N GLU A 56 21.54 10.73 -3.58
CA GLU A 56 22.47 11.86 -3.46
C GLU A 56 23.00 12.05 -2.02
N HIS A 57 22.48 11.28 -1.06
CA HIS A 57 22.71 11.43 0.38
C HIS A 57 23.04 10.10 1.09
N LEU A 58 23.55 9.11 0.36
CA LEU A 58 23.91 7.80 0.92
C LEU A 58 24.91 7.88 2.08
N ASP A 59 25.73 8.94 2.13
CA ASP A 59 26.68 9.21 3.20
C ASP A 59 26.02 9.55 4.54
N LYS A 60 24.78 10.03 4.52
CA LYS A 60 23.98 10.32 5.73
C LYS A 60 23.33 9.08 6.33
N LEU A 61 23.08 8.06 5.51
CA LEU A 61 22.44 6.83 5.99
C LEU A 61 23.36 6.01 6.91
N PRO A 62 22.81 5.25 7.87
CA PRO A 62 23.52 4.17 8.55
C PRO A 62 24.16 3.20 7.55
N GLU A 63 25.39 2.74 7.82
CA GLU A 63 26.12 1.83 6.92
C GLU A 63 25.32 0.56 6.60
N SER A 64 24.54 0.05 7.56
CA SER A 64 23.68 -1.13 7.40
C SER A 64 22.57 -0.97 6.35
N LEU A 65 22.19 0.26 6.00
CA LEU A 65 21.12 0.56 5.03
C LEU A 65 21.65 0.87 3.64
N ARG A 66 22.95 1.13 3.45
CA ARG A 66 23.52 1.58 2.16
C ARG A 66 23.61 0.49 1.09
N SER A 67 23.20 -0.73 1.40
CA SER A 67 23.22 -1.84 0.42
C SER A 67 22.01 -1.79 -0.51
N GLU A 68 22.18 -2.31 -1.72
CA GLU A 68 21.13 -2.41 -2.75
C GLU A 68 19.88 -3.20 -2.32
N LYS A 69 20.00 -3.98 -1.24
CA LYS A 69 18.87 -4.69 -0.64
C LYS A 69 17.81 -3.72 -0.06
N TYR A 70 18.26 -2.58 0.47
CA TYR A 70 17.39 -1.61 1.16
C TYR A 70 17.21 -0.33 0.33
N ILE A 71 18.26 0.10 -0.36
CA ILE A 71 18.24 1.27 -1.25
C ILE A 71 18.57 0.83 -2.67
N PRO A 72 17.56 0.59 -3.52
CA PRO A 72 17.75 0.28 -4.94
C PRO A 72 18.52 1.39 -5.65
N LYS A 73 19.41 1.03 -6.59
CA LYS A 73 20.26 1.99 -7.31
C LYS A 73 19.49 2.99 -8.16
N ASP A 74 18.31 2.61 -8.62
CA ASP A 74 17.39 3.42 -9.41
C ASP A 74 16.38 4.17 -8.52
N GLY A 75 16.46 3.99 -7.20
CA GLY A 75 15.56 4.63 -6.24
C GLY A 75 14.17 3.99 -6.18
N ILE A 76 13.92 2.88 -6.87
CA ILE A 76 12.57 2.31 -7.01
C ILE A 76 12.34 1.17 -6.01
N ILE A 77 11.55 1.44 -4.97
CA ILE A 77 11.07 0.38 -4.05
C ILE A 77 9.84 -0.31 -4.64
N LEU A 78 8.93 0.46 -5.24
CA LEU A 78 7.76 -0.02 -5.96
C LEU A 78 7.61 0.80 -7.24
N GLU A 79 7.69 0.10 -8.38
CA GLU A 79 7.36 0.66 -9.70
C GLU A 79 5.93 1.18 -9.72
N GLU A 80 5.64 2.14 -10.60
CA GLU A 80 4.26 2.60 -10.79
C GLU A 80 3.34 1.40 -11.10
N THR A 81 2.47 1.09 -10.15
CA THR A 81 1.61 -0.09 -10.17
C THR A 81 0.17 0.35 -10.06
N GLU A 82 -0.67 -0.20 -10.93
CA GLU A 82 -2.09 0.08 -10.99
C GLU A 82 -2.86 -0.79 -9.98
N TYR A 83 -3.82 -0.19 -9.28
CA TYR A 83 -4.72 -0.88 -8.36
C TYR A 83 -6.15 -0.45 -8.60
N VAL A 84 -7.08 -1.37 -8.36
CA VAL A 84 -8.51 -1.05 -8.29
C VAL A 84 -8.77 -0.05 -7.16
N LEU A 85 -9.41 1.05 -7.51
CA LEU A 85 -9.94 2.02 -6.57
C LEU A 85 -11.25 1.50 -6.00
N ARG A 86 -11.31 1.30 -4.69
CA ARG A 86 -12.53 0.90 -3.99
C ARG A 86 -13.25 2.11 -3.43
N PRO A 87 -14.58 2.05 -3.29
CA PRO A 87 -15.35 3.15 -2.72
C PRO A 87 -14.82 3.59 -1.34
N GLY A 88 -14.34 4.83 -1.27
CA GLY A 88 -13.83 5.44 -0.04
C GLY A 88 -12.39 5.13 0.30
N ASP A 89 -11.63 4.46 -0.59
CA ASP A 89 -10.19 4.26 -0.42
C ASP A 89 -9.47 5.61 -0.22
N THR A 90 -8.57 5.61 0.74
CA THR A 90 -7.61 6.69 0.96
C THR A 90 -6.23 6.31 0.39
N VAL A 91 -5.32 7.29 0.33
CA VAL A 91 -3.90 7.03 0.00
C VAL A 91 -3.32 5.94 0.90
N PHE A 92 -3.66 5.97 2.19
CA PHE A 92 -3.20 4.96 3.16
C PHE A 92 -3.74 3.56 2.84
N ASP A 93 -5.01 3.42 2.46
CA ASP A 93 -5.61 2.10 2.19
C ASP A 93 -4.95 1.42 0.98
N VAL A 94 -4.69 2.20 -0.07
CA VAL A 94 -3.95 1.75 -1.25
C VAL A 94 -2.50 1.43 -0.91
N LEU A 95 -1.81 2.30 -0.18
CA LEU A 95 -0.42 2.08 0.22
C LEU A 95 -0.27 0.81 1.08
N LEU A 96 -1.18 0.60 2.03
CA LEU A 96 -1.21 -0.60 2.86
C LEU A 96 -1.44 -1.86 2.02
N ARG A 97 -2.31 -1.79 1.01
CA ARG A 97 -2.55 -2.91 0.09
C ARG A 97 -1.33 -3.20 -0.76
N ALA A 98 -0.74 -2.18 -1.35
CA ALA A 98 0.44 -2.30 -2.22
C ALA A 98 1.64 -2.90 -1.46
N THR A 99 1.95 -2.36 -0.29
CA THR A 99 3.05 -2.88 0.55
C THR A 99 2.82 -4.34 0.97
N ARG A 100 1.57 -4.72 1.30
CA ARG A 100 1.23 -6.13 1.61
C ARG A 100 1.36 -7.06 0.41
N HIS A 101 0.90 -6.64 -0.77
CA HIS A 101 0.98 -7.44 -2.00
C HIS A 101 2.44 -7.72 -2.37
N HIS A 102 3.30 -6.70 -2.26
CA HIS A 102 4.73 -6.81 -2.57
C HIS A 102 5.60 -7.27 -1.40
N LYS A 103 5.00 -7.55 -0.24
CA LYS A 103 5.70 -7.94 1.01
C LYS A 103 6.79 -6.93 1.42
N ILE A 104 6.52 -5.65 1.18
CA ILE A 104 7.39 -4.55 1.58
C ILE A 104 7.12 -4.26 3.06
N PRO A 105 8.14 -4.31 3.93
CA PRO A 105 7.98 -3.90 5.33
C PRO A 105 7.46 -2.47 5.43
N PHE A 106 6.39 -2.28 6.19
CA PHE A 106 5.70 -1.00 6.33
C PHE A 106 5.30 -0.77 7.78
N ASP A 107 5.81 0.31 8.36
CA ASP A 107 5.55 0.72 9.73
C ASP A 107 4.93 2.11 9.77
N TYR A 108 3.87 2.25 10.56
CA TYR A 108 3.14 3.50 10.72
C TYR A 108 2.63 3.67 12.16
N GLN A 109 2.14 4.87 12.49
CA GLN A 109 1.35 5.16 13.70
C GLN A 109 -0.09 5.45 13.29
N GLY A 110 -1.05 4.89 14.01
CA GLY A 110 -2.47 5.14 13.78
C GLY A 110 -2.83 6.62 13.98
N SER A 111 -3.92 7.07 13.34
CA SER A 111 -4.38 8.47 13.42
C SER A 111 -4.70 8.94 14.84
N GLU A 112 -5.03 8.02 15.75
CA GLU A 112 -5.30 8.31 17.16
C GLU A 112 -4.05 8.26 18.05
N GLU A 113 -2.93 7.78 17.51
CA GLU A 113 -1.67 7.58 18.24
C GLU A 113 -0.71 8.77 18.12
N ASN A 114 -1.05 9.76 17.31
CA ASN A 114 -0.21 10.91 17.00
C ASN A 114 -1.03 12.21 16.94
N ARG A 115 -0.32 13.34 16.94
CA ARG A 115 -0.93 14.69 16.98
C ARG A 115 -1.45 15.19 15.63
N PHE A 116 -1.16 14.49 14.53
CA PHE A 116 -1.55 14.90 13.18
C PHE A 116 -3.00 14.53 12.85
N GLY A 117 -3.60 13.63 13.65
CA GLY A 117 -4.96 13.15 13.44
C GLY A 117 -5.12 12.37 12.13
N SER A 118 -4.02 11.88 11.54
CA SER A 118 -3.95 11.03 10.36
C SER A 118 -2.85 10.00 10.56
N VAL A 119 -2.86 8.92 9.78
CA VAL A 119 -1.78 7.93 9.82
C VAL A 119 -0.44 8.61 9.49
N TYR A 120 0.56 8.34 10.31
CA TYR A 120 1.92 8.82 10.13
C TYR A 120 2.84 7.68 9.70
N ILE A 121 3.46 7.80 8.53
CA ILE A 121 4.36 6.79 7.97
C ILE A 121 5.72 6.91 8.66
N LYS A 122 6.10 5.88 9.43
CA LYS A 122 7.39 5.84 10.10
C LYS A 122 8.47 5.25 9.21
N GLY A 123 8.15 4.22 8.43
CA GLY A 123 9.15 3.53 7.63
C GLY A 123 8.58 2.64 6.55
N ILE A 124 9.25 2.60 5.40
CA ILE A 124 8.96 1.71 4.28
C ILE A 124 10.28 1.06 3.85
N ASN A 125 10.26 -0.25 3.60
CA ASN A 125 11.43 -1.02 3.16
C ASN A 125 12.67 -0.87 4.07
N HIS A 126 12.45 -0.86 5.39
CA HIS A 126 13.48 -0.66 6.42
C HIS A 126 14.13 0.73 6.46
N LEU A 127 13.70 1.67 5.62
CA LEU A 127 14.13 3.06 5.69
C LEU A 127 13.09 3.87 6.49
N TYR A 128 13.49 4.36 7.65
CA TYR A 128 12.64 5.06 8.60
C TYR A 128 12.85 6.57 8.54
N GLU A 129 11.88 7.31 9.10
CA GLU A 129 12.08 8.70 9.50
C GLU A 129 13.41 8.86 10.25
N TYR A 130 14.06 9.99 10.01
CA TYR A 130 15.36 10.35 10.59
C TYR A 130 16.59 9.56 10.16
N ASP A 131 16.48 8.48 9.37
CA ASP A 131 17.65 7.72 8.90
C ASP A 131 18.60 8.53 8.01
N CYS A 132 18.10 9.57 7.33
CA CYS A 132 18.90 10.52 6.54
C CYS A 132 19.08 11.87 7.26
N GLY A 133 18.92 11.88 8.59
CA GLY A 133 19.04 13.06 9.45
C GLY A 133 17.69 13.58 9.97
N PRO A 134 17.66 14.53 10.91
CA PRO A 134 16.45 14.91 11.66
C PRO A 134 15.32 15.53 10.81
N LEU A 135 15.61 15.87 9.55
CA LEU A 135 14.68 16.44 8.59
C LEU A 135 14.14 15.41 7.59
N SER A 136 14.53 14.14 7.74
CA SER A 136 14.21 13.09 6.79
C SER A 136 12.96 12.31 7.17
N GLY A 137 12.22 11.87 6.16
CA GLY A 137 10.96 11.16 6.36
C GLY A 137 10.24 10.85 5.06
N TRP A 138 9.02 10.33 5.18
CA TRP A 138 8.18 9.95 4.06
C TRP A 138 7.15 11.04 3.76
N MET A 139 7.10 11.46 2.51
CA MET A 139 6.12 12.40 1.96
C MET A 139 5.35 11.73 0.83
N TYR A 140 4.24 12.34 0.43
CA TYR A 140 3.48 11.85 -0.71
C TYR A 140 2.99 12.99 -1.58
N THR A 141 2.77 12.67 -2.86
CA THR A 141 2.09 13.54 -3.81
C THR A 141 0.93 12.80 -4.44
N VAL A 142 -0.10 13.53 -4.83
CA VAL A 142 -1.19 13.05 -5.70
C VAL A 142 -1.20 13.93 -6.94
N ASN A 143 -1.11 13.32 -8.12
CA ASN A 143 -1.04 14.01 -9.41
C ASN A 143 0.11 15.05 -9.50
N GLY A 144 1.21 14.79 -8.79
CA GLY A 144 2.40 15.64 -8.75
C GLY A 144 2.32 16.82 -7.77
N GLU A 145 1.21 16.96 -7.04
CA GLU A 145 1.02 18.01 -6.03
C GLU A 145 1.13 17.42 -4.62
N PHE A 146 1.64 18.19 -3.68
CA PHE A 146 1.72 17.81 -2.26
C PHE A 146 0.41 18.19 -1.55
N PRO A 147 -0.40 17.23 -1.09
CA PRO A 147 -1.65 17.59 -0.43
C PRO A 147 -1.42 18.07 1.01
N ASP A 148 -2.27 18.99 1.48
CA ASP A 148 -2.29 19.47 2.87
C ASP A 148 -2.90 18.44 3.84
N GLU A 149 -3.54 17.40 3.31
CA GLU A 149 -4.16 16.33 4.08
C GLU A 149 -3.17 15.19 4.37
N GLY A 150 -3.38 14.44 5.44
CA GLY A 150 -2.61 13.22 5.69
C GLY A 150 -3.11 12.03 4.86
N VAL A 151 -2.25 11.02 4.67
CA VAL A 151 -2.52 9.86 3.79
C VAL A 151 -3.81 9.09 4.13
N SER A 152 -4.27 9.11 5.38
CA SER A 152 -5.52 8.44 5.78
C SER A 152 -6.76 9.35 5.73
N LYS A 153 -6.61 10.58 5.24
CA LYS A 153 -7.71 11.56 5.10
C LYS A 153 -8.00 11.84 3.63
N TYR A 154 -6.95 11.90 2.80
CA TYR A 154 -7.09 12.10 1.37
C TYR A 154 -7.86 10.93 0.74
N LYS A 155 -9.07 11.21 0.26
CA LYS A 155 -9.90 10.26 -0.49
C LYS A 155 -9.51 10.30 -1.96
N LEU A 156 -9.28 9.14 -2.53
CA LEU A 156 -8.82 9.01 -3.91
C LEU A 156 -9.98 9.09 -4.90
N GLU A 157 -9.65 9.60 -6.08
CA GLU A 157 -10.53 9.65 -7.25
C GLU A 157 -9.96 8.78 -8.38
N ASP A 158 -10.83 8.36 -9.30
CA ASP A 158 -10.42 7.55 -10.45
C ASP A 158 -9.34 8.28 -11.27
N GLY A 159 -8.27 7.57 -11.60
CA GLY A 159 -7.12 8.06 -12.33
C GLY A 159 -6.03 8.74 -11.50
N ASP A 160 -6.20 8.88 -10.17
CA ASP A 160 -5.18 9.48 -9.32
C ASP A 160 -3.83 8.75 -9.41
N VAL A 161 -2.75 9.52 -9.50
CA VAL A 161 -1.37 9.03 -9.52
C VAL A 161 -0.65 9.44 -8.24
N ILE A 162 -0.33 8.46 -7.41
CA ILE A 162 0.27 8.64 -6.09
C ILE A 162 1.76 8.32 -6.17
N ALA A 163 2.60 9.17 -5.58
CA ALA A 163 4.00 8.87 -5.34
C ALA A 163 4.32 9.02 -3.85
N ILE A 164 4.76 7.94 -3.21
CA ILE A 164 5.31 7.96 -1.86
C ILE A 164 6.83 8.11 -1.98
N GLN A 165 7.38 9.17 -1.41
CA GLN A 165 8.75 9.59 -1.65
C GLN A 165 9.47 9.82 -0.32
N TYR A 166 10.72 9.37 -0.24
CA TYR A 166 11.57 9.68 0.91
C TYR A 166 12.32 11.00 0.68
N THR A 167 12.25 11.90 1.65
CA THR A 167 13.02 13.15 1.70
C THR A 167 14.12 13.04 2.74
N CYS A 168 15.27 13.66 2.47
CA CYS A 168 16.33 13.93 3.43
C CYS A 168 16.29 15.38 3.96
N ASP A 169 15.36 16.22 3.50
CA ASP A 169 15.39 17.67 3.73
C ASP A 169 14.01 18.37 3.80
N LEU A 170 13.03 17.77 4.51
CA LEU A 170 11.65 18.28 4.64
C LEU A 170 10.97 18.59 3.30
N GLY A 171 11.22 17.77 2.29
CA GLY A 171 10.63 17.88 0.95
C GLY A 171 11.29 18.89 0.02
N ARG A 172 12.30 19.65 0.48
CA ARG A 172 13.01 20.62 -0.39
C ARG A 172 13.74 19.92 -1.55
N ASP A 173 14.28 18.75 -1.28
CA ASP A 173 14.89 17.83 -2.25
C ASP A 173 13.86 17.14 -3.17
N LEU A 174 12.56 17.22 -2.84
CA LEU A 174 11.44 16.74 -3.65
C LEU A 174 10.69 17.89 -4.37
N GLY A 175 11.13 19.14 -4.21
CA GLY A 175 10.46 20.30 -4.80
C GLY A 175 9.21 20.77 -4.05
N HIS A 176 9.04 20.38 -2.78
CA HIS A 176 7.93 20.86 -1.95
C HIS A 176 8.00 22.39 -1.77
N PRO A 177 6.91 23.13 -2.10
CA PRO A 177 6.87 24.57 -1.91
C PRO A 177 6.92 24.89 -0.41
N TYR A 178 7.97 25.60 0.01
CA TYR A 178 8.23 25.89 1.41
C TYR A 178 7.55 27.19 1.82
N ASP A 179 6.70 27.17 2.86
CA ASP A 179 6.24 28.40 3.53
C ASP A 179 7.08 28.62 4.79
N GLU A 180 7.88 29.69 4.83
CA GLU A 180 8.87 29.98 5.89
C GLU A 180 8.28 30.07 7.31
N LYS A 181 6.95 30.10 7.44
CA LYS A 181 6.23 30.25 8.71
C LYS A 181 6.09 28.95 9.51
N GLU A 182 6.26 27.78 8.90
CA GLU A 182 6.01 26.50 9.60
C GLU A 182 7.19 26.04 10.49
N VAL A 183 8.38 26.59 10.27
CA VAL A 183 9.61 26.18 11.00
C VAL A 183 9.80 26.91 12.33
N ASN A 184 8.94 27.88 12.65
CA ASN A 184 9.06 28.62 13.91
C ASN A 184 7.69 28.88 14.57
N PRO A 185 7.01 27.83 15.08
CA PRO A 185 5.85 27.98 15.96
C PRO A 185 6.21 28.48 17.37
#